data_AF-A0A0C2EBT4-F1
#
_entry.id   AF-A0A0C2EBT4-F1
#
_cell.length_a   1.000
_cell.length_b   1.000
_cell.length_c   1.000
_cell.angle_alpha   90.00
_cell.angle_beta   90.00
_cell.angle_gamma   90.00
#
_symmetry.space_group_name_H-M   'P 1'
#
loop_
_entity.id
_entity.type
_entity.pdbx_description
1 polymer ?
#
loop_
_entity_poly.entity_id
_entity_poly.type
_entity_poly.pdbx_seq_one_letter_code
_entity_poly.pdbx_strand_id
1 'polypeptide(L)' 'MVPSPPGLPCPRCGFHIATSLELLLAQRPFFCAACGLKLTLNVDQSQGALERLRELKDGLDAAENLRRSGPG' A
#
# COMPACT_ATOMS: atom_id res chain seq x y z
N MET A 1 -8.65 -9.80 -17.54
CA MET A 1 -8.34 -8.39 -17.19
C MET A 1 -7.11 -8.39 -16.32
N VAL A 2 -6.04 -7.69 -16.71
CA VAL A 2 -4.87 -7.49 -15.84
C VAL A 2 -5.22 -6.34 -14.88
N PRO A 3 -5.24 -6.54 -13.56
CA PRO A 3 -5.50 -5.45 -12.63
C PRO A 3 -4.43 -4.38 -12.79
N SER A 4 -4.84 -3.11 -12.88
CA SER A 4 -3.91 -1.99 -12.86
C SER A 4 -3.08 -2.04 -11.58
N PRO A 5 -1.80 -1.63 -11.61
CA PRO A 5 -0.98 -1.60 -10.42
C PRO A 5 -1.67 -0.75 -9.34
N PRO A 6 -1.62 -1.18 -8.07
CA PRO A 6 -2.27 -0.46 -6.99
C PRO A 6 -1.73 0.96 -6.89
N GLY A 7 -2.64 1.92 -6.79
CA GLY A 7 -2.27 3.32 -6.73
C GLY A 7 -3.46 4.25 -6.64
N LEU A 8 -3.16 5.54 -6.55
CA LEU A 8 -4.13 6.60 -6.35
C LEU A 8 -3.92 7.71 -7.38
N PRO A 9 -4.99 8.30 -7.94
CA PRO A 9 -4.84 9.48 -8.78
C PRO A 9 -4.37 10.68 -7.93
N CYS A 10 -3.40 11.44 -8.43
CA CYS A 10 -2.96 12.67 -7.79
C CYS A 10 -4.12 13.69 -7.79
N PRO A 11 -4.53 14.22 -6.63
CA PRO A 11 -5.67 15.13 -6.54
C PRO A 11 -5.41 16.49 -7.21
N ARG A 12 -4.15 16.81 -7.54
CA ARG A 12 -3.76 18.07 -8.18
C ARG A 12 -3.63 17.97 -9.71
N CYS A 13 -3.11 16.87 -10.24
CA CYS A 13 -2.79 16.76 -11.67
C CYS A 13 -3.29 15.47 -12.34
N GLY A 14 -3.96 14.57 -11.61
CA GLY A 14 -4.48 13.31 -12.14
C GLY A 14 -3.43 12.22 -12.39
N PHE A 15 -2.13 12.51 -12.23
CA PHE A 15 -1.08 11.52 -12.41
C PHE A 15 -1.24 10.33 -11.45
N HIS A 16 -1.06 9.10 -11.95
CA HIS A 16 -1.17 7.89 -11.14
C HIS A 16 0.03 7.75 -10.19
N ILE A 17 -0.22 7.80 -8.89
CA ILE A 17 0.78 7.59 -7.84
C ILE A 17 0.72 6.10 -7.46
N ALA A 18 1.73 5.34 -7.89
CA ALA A 18 1.86 3.94 -7.52
C ALA A 18 2.04 3.81 -6.00
N THR A 19 1.40 2.82 -5.39
CA THR A 19 1.49 2.54 -3.96
C THR A 19 1.68 1.04 -3.74
N SER A 20 2.02 0.66 -2.51
CA SER A 20 2.07 -0.74 -2.09
C SER A 20 1.57 -0.87 -0.65
N LEU A 21 1.30 -2.10 -0.22
CA LEU A 21 0.88 -2.38 1.15
C LEU A 21 1.94 -1.88 2.16
N GLU A 22 3.21 -2.12 1.85
CA GLU A 22 4.35 -1.69 2.66
C GLU A 22 4.44 -0.17 2.74
N LEU A 23 4.26 0.54 1.63
CA LEU A 23 4.28 2.00 1.60
C LEU A 23 3.16 2.61 2.45
N LEU A 24 1.95 2.06 2.36
CA LEU A 24 0.80 2.50 3.14
C LEU A 24 1.01 2.25 4.65
N LEU A 25 1.47 1.05 5.00
CA LEU A 25 1.73 0.67 6.39
C LEU A 25 2.91 1.40 7.02
N ALA A 26 3.94 1.74 6.22
CA ALA A 26 5.06 2.56 6.64
C ALA A 26 4.65 4.00 6.99
N GLN A 27 3.45 4.44 6.58
CA GLN A 27 2.90 5.78 6.86
C GLN A 27 3.86 6.91 6.45
N ARG A 28 4.69 6.65 5.43
CA ARG A 28 5.63 7.64 4.90
C ARG A 28 4.91 8.55 3.90
N PRO A 29 5.34 9.81 3.78
CA PRO A 29 4.82 10.68 2.75
C PRO A 29 5.13 10.14 1.35
N PHE A 30 4.16 10.27 0.45
CA PHE A 30 4.30 9.96 -0.97
C PHE A 30 4.47 11.26 -1.75
N PHE A 31 5.22 11.21 -2.83
CA PHE A 31 5.40 12.37 -3.72
C PHE A 31 4.85 12.05 -5.10
N CYS A 32 4.05 12.96 -5.64
CA CYS A 32 3.63 12.88 -7.03
C CYS A 32 4.83 13.16 -7.93
N ALA A 33 5.27 12.15 -8.69
CA ALA A 33 6.40 12.29 -9.62
C ALA A 33 6.18 13.34 -10.73
N ALA A 34 4.93 13.66 -11.05
CA ALA A 34 4.61 14.63 -12.10
C ALA A 34 4.57 16.08 -11.63
N CYS A 35 4.02 16.37 -10.43
CA CYS A 35 3.80 17.75 -9.98
C CYS A 35 4.47 18.09 -8.63
N GLY A 36 5.17 17.13 -8.02
CA GLY A 36 5.87 17.32 -6.75
C GLY A 36 4.98 17.39 -5.50
N LEU A 37 3.66 17.18 -5.64
CA LEU A 37 2.75 17.22 -4.49
C LEU A 37 3.14 16.16 -3.47
N LYS A 38 3.40 16.60 -2.23
CA LYS A 38 3.60 15.73 -1.08
C LYS A 38 2.23 15.37 -0.49
N LEU A 39 1.96 14.07 -0.41
CA LEU A 39 0.77 13.50 0.20
C LEU A 39 1.17 12.77 1.48
N THR A 40 0.40 12.95 2.54
CA THR A 40 0.55 12.22 3.80
C THR A 40 -0.75 11.53 4.13
N LEU A 41 -0.67 10.29 4.61
CA LEU A 41 -1.84 9.59 5.10
C LEU A 41 -2.34 10.26 6.39
N ASN A 42 -3.65 10.48 6.49
CA ASN A 42 -4.26 10.86 7.76
C ASN A 42 -4.42 9.61 8.63
N VAL A 43 -3.48 9.39 9.54
CA VAL A 43 -3.43 8.19 10.37
C VAL A 43 -4.67 8.06 11.25
N ASP A 44 -5.12 9.15 11.87
CA ASP A 44 -6.27 9.15 12.78
C ASP A 44 -7.55 8.71 12.07
N GLN A 45 -7.80 9.24 10.87
CA GLN A 45 -8.98 8.85 10.08
C GLN A 45 -8.82 7.48 9.41
N SER A 46 -7.59 6.97 9.30
CA SER A 46 -7.27 5.73 8.57
C SER A 46 -6.97 4.54 9.48
N GLN A 47 -7.09 4.67 10.80
CA GLN A 47 -6.69 3.62 11.75
C GLN A 47 -7.33 2.26 11.44
N GLY A 48 -8.65 2.22 11.23
CA GLY A 48 -9.36 0.97 10.93
C GLY A 48 -8.90 0.33 9.61
N ALA A 49 -8.65 1.15 8.58
CA ALA A 49 -8.13 0.65 7.31
C ALA A 49 -6.69 0.11 7.47
N LEU A 50 -5.84 0.82 8.21
CA LEU A 50 -4.47 0.40 8.50
C LEU A 50 -4.43 -0.91 9.29
N GLU A 51 -5.35 -1.13 10.23
CA GLU A 51 -5.45 -2.39 10.97
C GLU A 51 -5.78 -3.56 10.03
N ARG A 52 -6.79 -3.40 9.17
CA ARG A 52 -7.12 -4.43 8.16
C ARG A 52 -5.97 -4.72 7.21
N LEU A 53 -5.21 -3.69 6.81
CA LEU A 53 -4.03 -3.86 5.98
C LEU A 53 -2.91 -4.64 6.70
N ARG A 54 -2.76 -4.46 8.02
CA ARG A 54 -1.82 -5.26 8.82
C ARG A 54 -2.25 -6.72 8.90
N GLU A 55 -3.51 -6.98 9.24
CA GLU A 55 -4.07 -8.35 9.29
C GLU A 55 -3.86 -9.08 7.96
N LEU A 56 -4.13 -8.39 6.84
CA LEU A 56 -3.90 -8.93 5.50
C LEU A 56 -2.42 -9.27 5.28
N LYS A 57 -1.51 -8.34 5.62
CA LYS A 57 -0.06 -8.56 5.45
C LYS A 57 0.40 -9.77 6.25
N ASP A 58 0.01 -9.87 7.52
CA ASP A 58 0.41 -10.96 8.40
C ASP A 58 -0.08 -12.32 7.86
N GLY A 59 -1.31 -12.37 7.33
CA GLY A 59 -1.84 -13.57 6.69
C GLY A 59 -1.09 -13.97 5.42
N LEU A 60 -0.71 -12.99 4.59
CA LEU A 60 0.10 -13.23 3.38
C LEU A 60 1.50 -13.74 3.74
N ASP A 61 2.16 -13.12 4.71
CA ASP A 61 3.49 -13.52 5.20
C ASP A 61 3.47 -14.95 5.78
N ALA A 62 2.44 -15.28 6.57
CA ALA A 62 2.26 -16.62 7.11
C ALA A 62 2.07 -17.67 6.01
N ALA A 63 1.24 -17.37 5.00
CA ALA A 63 1.02 -18.27 3.87
C ALA A 63 2.28 -18.47 3.02
N GLU A 64 3.07 -17.41 2.81
CA GLU A 64 4.34 -17.49 2.09
C GLU A 64 5.35 -18.34 2.85
N ASN A 65 5.47 -18.16 4.17
CA ASN A 65 6.35 -18.96 5.01
C ASN A 65 5.98 -20.46 4.96
N LEU A 66 4.69 -20.80 5.03
CA LEU A 66 4.24 -22.20 4.90
C LEU A 66 4.62 -22.79 3.53
N ARG A 67 4.44 -22.03 2.44
CA ARG A 67 4.86 -22.47 1.10
C ARG A 67 6.37 -22.71 1.02
N ARG A 68 7.17 -21.87 1.67
CA ARG A 68 8.64 -22.00 1.70
C ARG A 68 9.11 -23.16 2.59
N SER A 69 8.35 -23.52 3.62
CA SER A 69 8.69 -24.56 4.60
C SER A 69 8.05 -25.93 4.32
N GLY A 70 7.25 -26.08 3.27
CA GLY A 70 6.74 -27.39 2.85
C GLY A 70 7.86 -28.30 2.32
N PRO A 71 7.86 -29.60 2.65
CA PRO A 71 8.84 -30.53 2.10
C PRO A 71 8.61 -30.66 0.58
N GLY A 72 9.66 -30.40 -0.20
CA GLY A 72 9.71 -30.82 -1.60
C GLY A 72 9.80 -32.32 -1.75
#